data_AF-A0A3S1AMT0-F1
#
_entry.id   AF-A0A3S1AMT0-F1
#
_cell.length_a   1.000
_cell.length_b   1.000
_cell.length_c   1.000
_cell.angle_alpha   90.00
_cell.angle_beta   90.00
_cell.angle_gamma   90.00
#
_symmetry.space_group_name_H-M   'P 1'
#
loop_
_entity.id
_entity.type
_entity.pdbx_description
1 polymer ?
#
loop_
_entity_poly.entity_id
_entity_poly.type
_entity_poly.pdbx_seq_one_letter_code
_entity_poly.pdbx_strand_id
1 'polypeptide(L)' 'MAKGISRRGFLATAAAAGSVKLLPQVVGKMGGKRVLTLVWDKSIGAMRAIDRLVP' A
#
# COMPACT_ATOMS: atom_id res chain seq x y z
N MET A 1 -25.62 -11.92 35.27
CA MET A 1 -24.19 -11.54 35.16
C MET A 1 -23.45 -12.75 34.58
N ALA A 2 -22.66 -12.74 33.52
CA ALA A 2 -22.21 -11.73 32.55
C ALA A 2 -22.40 -12.34 31.13
N LYS A 3 -22.85 -11.55 30.16
CA LYS A 3 -22.98 -12.03 28.76
C LYS A 3 -21.59 -11.95 28.14
N GLY A 4 -20.87 -13.08 28.12
CA GLY A 4 -19.56 -13.19 27.47
C GLY A 4 -19.60 -12.76 26.01
N ILE A 5 -18.43 -12.46 25.43
CA ILE A 5 -18.30 -12.12 24.01
C ILE A 5 -19.05 -13.17 23.17
N SER A 6 -19.99 -12.71 22.34
CA SER A 6 -20.69 -13.61 21.41
C SER A 6 -19.68 -14.19 20.42
N ARG A 7 -19.92 -15.41 19.91
CA ARG A 7 -19.06 -16.01 18.87
C ARG A 7 -18.76 -15.06 17.71
N ARG A 8 -19.75 -14.27 17.30
CA ARG A 8 -19.59 -13.22 16.27
C ARG A 8 -18.69 -12.08 16.73
N GLY A 9 -18.82 -11.63 17.98
CA GLY A 9 -17.94 -10.61 18.56
C GLY A 9 -16.48 -11.08 18.62
N PHE A 10 -16.24 -12.33 18.97
CA PHE A 10 -14.89 -12.92 18.99
C PHE A 10 -14.27 -12.99 17.58
N LEU A 11 -15.06 -13.43 16.59
CA LEU A 11 -14.60 -13.49 15.20
C LEU A 11 -14.32 -12.10 14.63
N ALA A 12 -15.16 -11.11 14.93
CA ALA A 12 -14.96 -9.74 14.49
C ALA A 12 -13.68 -9.12 15.08
N THR A 13 -13.44 -9.32 16.39
CA THR A 13 -12.22 -8.79 17.03
C THR A 13 -10.96 -9.52 16.57
N ALA A 14 -11.01 -10.84 16.38
CA ALA A 14 -9.90 -11.62 15.84
C ALA A 14 -9.56 -11.21 14.39
N ALA A 15 -10.58 -11.01 13.54
CA ALA A 15 -10.39 -10.55 12.16
C ALA A 15 -9.81 -9.13 12.11
N ALA A 16 -10.32 -8.22 12.93
CA ALA A 16 -9.79 -6.85 13.03
C ALA A 16 -8.31 -6.85 13.47
N ALA A 17 -7.97 -7.58 14.53
CA ALA A 17 -6.60 -7.70 15.02
C ALA A 17 -5.65 -8.33 13.97
N GLY A 18 -6.15 -9.30 13.19
CA GLY A 18 -5.40 -9.91 12.08
C GLY A 18 -5.15 -8.94 10.91
N SER A 19 -6.16 -8.13 10.56
CA SER A 19 -6.05 -7.17 9.45
C SER A 19 -5.00 -6.08 9.68
N VAL A 20 -4.80 -5.63 10.92
CA VAL A 20 -3.78 -4.63 11.28
C VAL A 20 -2.36 -5.08 10.89
N LYS A 21 -2.07 -6.39 10.97
CA LYS A 21 -0.76 -6.94 10.58
C LYS A 21 -0.59 -7.09 9.07
N LEU A 22 -1.69 -7.20 8.32
CA LEU A 22 -1.68 -7.41 6.88
C LEU A 22 -1.69 -6.07 6.10
N LEU A 23 -2.20 -5.00 6.70
CA LEU A 23 -2.20 -3.66 6.12
C LEU A 23 -0.81 -3.19 5.61
N PRO A 24 0.31 -3.34 6.37
CA PRO A 24 1.62 -2.92 5.90
C PRO A 24 2.09 -3.67 4.64
N GLN A 25 1.78 -4.96 4.52
CA GLN A 25 2.16 -5.75 3.34
C GLN A 25 1.33 -5.38 2.11
N VAL A 26 0.05 -5.04 2.29
CA VAL A 26 -0.81 -4.58 1.20
C VAL A 26 -0.39 -3.19 0.74
N VAL A 27 -0.19 -2.25 1.67
CA VAL A 27 0.25 -0.89 1.35
C VAL A 27 1.64 -0.89 0.69
N GLY A 28 2.58 -1.70 1.19
CA GLY A 28 3.92 -1.81 0.60
C GLY A 28 3.93 -2.42 -0.80
N LYS A 29 2.93 -3.24 -1.15
CA LYS A 29 2.80 -3.84 -2.49
C LYS A 29 1.98 -2.99 -3.47
N MET A 30 1.14 -2.07 -2.96
CA MET A 30 0.34 -1.15 -3.78
C MET A 30 1.11 0.12 -4.17
N GLY A 31 2.27 0.38 -3.56
CA GLY A 31 3.17 1.44 -4.01
C GLY A 31 3.88 0.99 -5.29
N GLY A 32 3.42 1.48 -6.44
CA GLY A 32 4.04 1.20 -7.75
C GLY A 32 5.56 1.44 -7.73
N LYS A 33 6.29 0.71 -8.59
CA LYS A 33 7.75 0.84 -8.66
C LYS A 33 8.13 2.23 -9.14
N ARG A 34 8.99 2.89 -8.37
CA ARG A 34 9.59 4.17 -8.74
C ARG A 34 10.87 3.91 -9.52
N VAL A 35 10.88 4.30 -10.79
CA VAL A 35 12.01 4.08 -11.70
C VAL A 35 12.49 5.42 -12.23
N LEU A 36 13.76 5.71 -11.98
CA LEU A 36 14.46 6.84 -12.56
C LEU A 36 14.63 6.62 -14.07
N THR A 37 13.79 7.30 -14.84
CA THR A 37 13.72 7.16 -16.30
C THR A 37 14.34 8.39 -16.94
N LEU A 38 15.27 8.18 -17.87
CA LEU A 38 15.78 9.26 -18.72
C LEU A 38 14.82 9.48 -19.88
N VAL A 39 14.33 10.71 -20.01
CA VAL A 39 13.39 11.11 -21.07
C VAL A 39 13.93 12.35 -21.77
N TRP A 40 13.83 12.38 -23.10
CA TRP A 40 14.18 13.56 -23.89
C TRP A 40 13.12 14.65 -23.70
N ASP A 41 13.52 15.78 -23.13
CA ASP A 41 12.67 16.95 -22.95
C ASP A 41 12.89 17.93 -24.11
N LYS A 42 11.91 17.96 -25.03
CA LYS A 42 11.94 18.79 -26.23
C LYS A 42 11.89 20.29 -25.94
N SER A 43 11.36 20.70 -24.78
CA SER A 43 11.26 22.12 -24.42
C SER A 43 12.60 22.72 -24.03
N ILE A 44 13.48 21.92 -23.43
CA ILE A 44 14.84 22.32 -23.05
C ILE A 44 15.92 21.74 -23.97
N GLY A 45 15.55 20.87 -24.91
CA GLY A 45 16.49 20.23 -25.85
C GLY A 45 17.52 19.32 -25.18
N ALA A 46 17.16 18.67 -24.06
CA ALA A 46 18.08 17.88 -23.25
C ALA A 46 17.40 16.65 -22.62
N MET A 47 18.21 15.70 -22.13
CA MET A 47 17.72 14.55 -21.35
C MET A 47 17.41 14.96 -19.91
N ARG A 48 16.25 14.54 -19.40
CA ARG A 48 15.85 14.69 -17.99
C ARG A 48 15.69 13.35 -17.31
N ALA A 49 16.23 13.25 -16.11
CA ALA A 49 15.99 12.15 -15.22
C ALA A 49 14.70 12.41 -14.43
N ILE A 50 13.66 11.62 -14.68
CA ILE A 50 12.36 11.75 -14.01
C ILE A 50 12.08 10.52 -13.17
N ASP A 51 11.52 10.73 -11.98
CA ASP A 51 11.03 9.65 -11.14
C ASP A 51 9.65 9.23 -11.63
N ARG A 52 9.56 8.05 -12.27
CA ARG A 52 8.32 7.55 -12.86
C ARG A 52 7.70 6.49 -11.96
N LEU A 53 6.43 6.69 -11.61
CA LEU A 53 5.61 5.67 -10.97
C LEU A 53 5.12 4.68 -12.03
N VAL A 54 5.53 3.42 -11.91
CA VAL A 54 5.13 2.30 -12.77
C VAL A 54 4.18 1.40 -11.98
N PRO A 55 3.01 1.01 -12.53
CA PRO A 55 2.07 0.10 -11.86
C PRO A 55 2.66 -1.29 -11.61
#